data_AF-A0A933UBA4-F1
#
_entry.id   AF-A0A933UBA4-F1
#
_cell.length_a   1.000
_cell.length_b   1.000
_cell.length_c   1.000
_cell.angle_alpha   90.00
_cell.angle_beta   90.00
_cell.angle_gamma   90.00
#
_symmetry.space_group_name_H-M   'P 1'
#
loop_
_entity.id
_entity.type
_entity.pdbx_description
1 polymer ?
#
loop_
_entity_poly.entity_id
_entity_poly.type
_entity_poly.pdbx_seq_one_letter_code
_entity_poly.pdbx_strand_id
1 'polypeptide(L)'
;MTPPATSRLNELSQRFTALLFARFSELERHVVAPRDFQHDGDLYIEFPCPFPTELQWPLCIWTERGREVSIGLDACHTHFTCSRDAVESDIFAEALAFLDDIFAERIVVISFVSDGRLAGSSFHPPEEIEAEIAQTPPGILVRVRSWRGTYLRDHAA
;
A
#
# COMPACT_ATOMS: atom_id res chain seq x y z
N MET A 1 12.09 -25.31 -17.59
CA MET A 1 11.11 -24.23 -17.36
C MET A 1 11.13 -23.91 -15.88
N THR A 2 11.49 -22.69 -15.51
CA THR A 2 11.31 -22.21 -14.14
C THR A 2 9.80 -22.16 -13.90
N PRO A 3 9.27 -22.77 -12.82
CA PRO A 3 7.86 -22.61 -12.49
C PRO A 3 7.54 -21.11 -12.34
N PRO A 4 6.31 -20.67 -12.68
CA PRO A 4 5.92 -19.27 -12.49
C PRO A 4 6.14 -18.88 -11.03
N ALA A 5 6.58 -17.64 -10.79
CA ALA A 5 6.91 -17.15 -9.44
C ALA A 5 5.79 -17.40 -8.41
N THR A 6 4.55 -17.52 -8.88
CA THR A 6 3.34 -17.75 -8.08
C THR A 6 3.13 -19.22 -7.65
N SER A 7 3.81 -20.21 -8.23
CA SER A 7 3.51 -21.63 -7.95
C SER A 7 3.93 -22.09 -6.54
N ARG A 8 4.73 -21.27 -5.84
CA ARG A 8 5.19 -21.53 -4.47
C ARG A 8 4.38 -20.80 -3.42
N LEU A 9 3.41 -19.98 -3.86
CA LEU A 9 2.54 -19.22 -2.99
C LEU A 9 1.53 -20.15 -2.29
N ASN A 10 1.09 -19.77 -1.10
CA ASN A 10 -0.03 -20.43 -0.42
C ASN A 10 -1.35 -20.19 -1.17
N GLU A 11 -2.40 -20.93 -0.83
CA GLU A 11 -3.64 -20.89 -1.62
C GLU A 11 -4.31 -19.51 -1.66
N LEU A 12 -4.30 -18.76 -0.55
CA LEU A 12 -4.85 -17.40 -0.51
C LEU A 12 -4.06 -16.48 -1.44
N SER A 13 -2.73 -16.51 -1.33
CA SER A 13 -1.81 -15.76 -2.19
C SER A 13 -1.99 -16.10 -3.66
N GLN A 14 -2.20 -17.38 -4.01
CA GLN A 14 -2.48 -17.80 -5.39
C GLN A 14 -3.80 -17.23 -5.92
N ARG A 15 -4.87 -17.30 -5.13
CA ARG A 15 -6.19 -16.76 -5.53
C ARG A 15 -6.14 -15.23 -5.67
N PHE A 16 -5.51 -14.55 -4.73
CA PHE A 16 -5.37 -13.09 -4.79
C PHE A 16 -4.50 -12.66 -5.98
N THR A 17 -3.33 -13.30 -6.21
CA THR A 17 -2.48 -12.98 -7.36
C THR A 17 -3.18 -13.17 -8.70
N ALA A 18 -4.01 -14.21 -8.84
CA ALA A 18 -4.79 -14.42 -10.07
C ALA A 18 -5.71 -13.22 -10.38
N LEU A 19 -6.40 -12.69 -9.37
CA LEU A 19 -7.25 -11.51 -9.52
C LEU A 19 -6.43 -10.24 -9.72
N LEU A 20 -5.36 -10.08 -8.95
CA LEU A 20 -4.46 -8.94 -9.00
C LEU A 20 -3.85 -8.78 -10.40
N PHE A 21 -3.31 -9.85 -10.98
CA PHE A 21 -2.66 -9.80 -12.30
C PHE A 21 -3.65 -9.78 -13.45
N ALA A 22 -4.88 -10.28 -13.26
CA ALA A 22 -5.95 -10.06 -14.23
C ALA A 22 -6.30 -8.57 -14.36
N ARG A 23 -6.16 -7.80 -13.28
CA ARG A 23 -6.47 -6.35 -13.23
C ARG A 23 -5.26 -5.46 -13.53
N PHE A 24 -4.09 -5.81 -12.99
CA PHE A 24 -2.85 -5.05 -13.07
C PHE A 24 -1.71 -5.97 -13.49
N SER A 25 -1.73 -6.39 -14.76
CA SER A 25 -0.78 -7.39 -15.28
C SER A 25 0.69 -6.96 -15.17
N GLU A 26 0.96 -5.66 -15.15
CA GLU A 26 2.33 -5.16 -14.98
C GLU A 26 2.93 -5.48 -13.61
N LEU A 27 2.13 -5.74 -12.57
CA LEU A 27 2.62 -6.08 -11.24
C LEU A 27 3.32 -7.44 -11.19
N GLU A 28 3.07 -8.33 -12.15
CA GLU A 28 3.67 -9.66 -12.18
C GLU A 28 5.21 -9.60 -12.23
N ARG A 29 5.77 -8.63 -12.94
CA ARG A 29 7.24 -8.43 -13.03
C ARG A 29 7.86 -7.85 -11.75
N HIS A 30 7.03 -7.47 -10.79
CA HIS A 30 7.41 -6.81 -9.53
C HIS A 30 7.25 -7.72 -8.32
N VAL A 31 6.90 -8.99 -8.52
CA VAL A 31 6.95 -10.01 -7.46
C VAL A 31 8.41 -10.21 -7.04
N VAL A 32 8.66 -10.08 -5.75
CA VAL A 32 10.00 -10.28 -5.17
C VAL A 32 9.97 -11.42 -4.15
N ALA A 33 11.15 -11.84 -3.70
CA ALA A 33 11.25 -12.84 -2.65
C ALA A 33 10.61 -12.32 -1.34
N PRO A 34 10.01 -13.21 -0.52
CA PRO A 34 9.50 -12.83 0.79
C PRO A 34 10.59 -12.12 1.62
N ARG A 35 10.21 -11.06 2.33
CA ARG A 35 11.11 -10.38 3.28
C ARG A 35 11.20 -11.15 4.59
N ASP A 36 12.19 -10.84 5.44
CA ASP A 36 12.49 -11.58 6.69
C ASP A 36 11.31 -11.71 7.66
N PHE A 37 10.31 -10.84 7.58
CA PHE A 37 9.11 -10.87 8.41
C PHE A 37 7.96 -11.70 7.83
N GLN A 38 8.07 -12.18 6.58
CA GLN A 38 7.03 -12.93 5.87
C GLN A 38 7.27 -14.44 5.93
N HIS A 39 6.19 -15.20 5.73
CA HIS A 39 6.26 -16.66 5.71
C HIS A 39 6.53 -17.18 4.31
N ASP A 40 7.12 -18.37 4.23
CA ASP A 40 7.24 -19.10 2.98
C ASP A 40 5.85 -19.27 2.34
N GLY A 41 5.72 -18.77 1.10
CA GLY A 41 4.47 -18.83 0.34
C GLY A 41 3.58 -17.58 0.45
N ASP A 42 3.98 -16.56 1.22
CA ASP A 42 3.34 -15.24 1.15
C ASP A 42 3.72 -14.51 -0.15
N LEU A 43 2.77 -13.74 -0.68
CA LEU A 43 3.01 -12.81 -1.77
C LEU A 43 3.76 -11.58 -1.23
N TYR A 44 4.74 -11.09 -1.98
CA TYR A 44 5.28 -9.75 -1.82
C TYR A 44 5.57 -9.12 -3.18
N ILE A 45 5.08 -7.91 -3.38
CA ILE A 45 5.30 -7.10 -4.58
C ILE A 45 5.84 -5.75 -4.13
N GLU A 46 6.92 -5.32 -4.76
CA GLU A 46 7.45 -3.96 -4.64
C GLU A 46 7.32 -3.27 -5.99
N PHE A 47 6.34 -2.38 -6.12
CA PHE A 47 6.12 -1.64 -7.34
C PHE A 47 6.71 -0.23 -7.20
N PRO A 48 7.86 0.06 -7.86
CA PRO A 48 8.49 1.37 -7.75
C PRO A 48 7.54 2.46 -8.23
N CYS A 49 7.41 3.50 -7.40
CA CYS A 49 6.71 4.71 -7.77
C CYS A 49 7.43 5.40 -8.95
N PRO A 50 6.72 6.04 -9.89
CA PRO A 50 7.33 6.84 -10.94
C PRO A 50 8.26 7.96 -10.43
N PHE A 51 8.11 8.36 -9.17
CA PHE A 51 8.90 9.41 -8.51
C PHE A 51 9.58 8.88 -7.22
N PRO A 52 10.60 8.02 -7.34
CA PRO A 52 11.13 7.26 -6.22
C PRO A 52 11.91 8.10 -5.19
N THR A 53 12.37 9.29 -5.54
CA THR A 53 13.18 10.14 -4.63
C THR A 53 12.38 10.80 -3.53
N GLU A 54 11.05 10.77 -3.63
CA GLU A 54 10.16 11.57 -2.79
C GLU A 54 9.33 10.71 -1.82
N LEU A 55 9.35 9.39 -1.99
CA LEU A 55 8.70 8.43 -1.10
C LEU A 55 9.75 7.74 -0.22
N GLN A 56 9.38 7.45 1.02
CA GLN A 56 10.19 6.62 1.91
C GLN A 56 10.14 5.15 1.49
N TRP A 57 9.00 4.70 0.96
CA TRP A 57 8.78 3.32 0.51
C TRP A 57 7.96 3.29 -0.79
N PRO A 58 8.20 2.30 -1.67
CA PRO A 58 7.40 2.10 -2.88
C PRO A 58 5.96 1.67 -2.53
N LEU A 59 5.14 1.43 -3.55
CA LEU A 59 3.92 0.67 -3.35
C LEU A 59 4.30 -0.78 -3.03
N CYS A 60 3.86 -1.25 -1.86
CA CYS A 60 4.03 -2.62 -1.43
C CYS A 60 2.67 -3.32 -1.38
N ILE A 61 2.58 -4.51 -1.95
CA ILE A 61 1.39 -5.37 -1.86
C ILE A 61 1.85 -6.72 -1.32
N TRP A 62 1.25 -7.18 -0.24
CA TRP A 62 1.62 -8.45 0.34
C TRP A 62 0.44 -9.18 0.95
N THR A 63 0.64 -10.47 1.16
CA THR A 63 -0.24 -11.27 2.00
C THR A 63 0.50 -11.67 3.25
N GLU A 64 -0.22 -11.98 4.33
CA GLU A 64 0.39 -12.57 5.52
C GLU A 64 -0.37 -13.81 5.98
N ARG A 65 0.37 -14.93 6.13
CA ARG A 65 -0.07 -16.18 6.77
C ARG A 65 -1.40 -16.74 6.23
N GLY A 66 -1.70 -16.46 4.96
CA GLY A 66 -2.95 -16.85 4.32
C GLY A 66 -4.21 -16.29 4.99
N ARG A 67 -4.15 -15.10 5.60
CA ARG A 67 -5.30 -14.49 6.31
C ARG A 67 -5.59 -13.04 5.95
N GLU A 68 -4.63 -12.34 5.36
CA GLU A 68 -4.80 -10.93 5.04
C GLU A 68 -4.06 -10.56 3.76
N VAL A 69 -4.58 -9.52 3.13
CA VAL A 69 -3.92 -8.75 2.10
C VAL A 69 -3.59 -7.39 2.70
N SER A 70 -2.39 -6.89 2.45
CA SER A 70 -1.94 -5.61 2.95
C SER A 70 -1.36 -4.79 1.82
N ILE A 71 -1.69 -3.51 1.82
CA ILE A 71 -1.27 -2.55 0.79
C ILE A 71 -0.66 -1.35 1.51
N GLY A 72 0.57 -1.01 1.13
CA GLY A 72 1.32 0.11 1.68
C GLY A 72 1.84 1.03 0.59
N LEU A 73 1.88 2.32 0.90
CA LEU A 73 2.49 3.35 0.09
C LEU A 73 3.18 4.35 1.03
N ASP A 74 4.41 4.74 0.70
CA ASP A 74 5.20 5.66 1.54
C ASP A 74 5.25 5.18 3.00
N ALA A 75 4.93 6.02 3.98
CA ALA A 75 4.99 5.66 5.39
C ALA A 75 3.71 5.00 5.93
N CYS A 76 2.72 4.67 5.08
CA CYS A 76 1.42 4.16 5.51
C CYS A 76 1.09 2.80 4.87
N HIS A 77 0.31 1.99 5.58
CA HIS A 77 -0.29 0.78 5.04
C HIS A 77 -1.62 0.48 5.71
N THR A 78 -2.42 -0.33 5.03
CA THR A 78 -3.70 -0.83 5.54
C THR A 78 -3.78 -2.34 5.35
N HIS A 79 -4.57 -3.00 6.20
CA HIS A 79 -4.80 -4.44 6.20
C HIS A 79 -6.24 -4.73 5.81
N PHE A 80 -6.41 -5.69 4.91
CA PHE A 80 -7.69 -6.25 4.50
C PHE A 80 -7.74 -7.70 5.01
N THR A 81 -8.29 -7.86 6.22
CA THR A 81 -8.21 -9.12 6.98
C THR A 81 -9.47 -9.99 6.82
N CYS A 82 -9.28 -11.29 6.64
CA CYS A 82 -10.32 -12.31 6.77
C CYS A 82 -10.74 -12.45 8.24
N SER A 83 -11.68 -11.63 8.69
CA SER A 83 -12.39 -11.86 9.96
C SER A 83 -13.35 -13.05 9.83
N ARG A 84 -13.88 -13.57 10.95
CA ARG A 84 -14.79 -14.73 10.94
C ARG A 84 -16.02 -14.55 10.05
N ASP A 85 -16.47 -13.32 9.87
CA ASP A 85 -17.68 -12.97 9.14
C ASP A 85 -17.38 -12.36 7.76
N ALA A 86 -16.10 -12.16 7.43
CA ALA A 86 -15.70 -11.55 6.18
C ALA A 86 -15.60 -12.59 5.05
N VAL A 87 -16.18 -12.28 3.90
CA VAL A 87 -16.11 -13.12 2.71
C VAL A 87 -14.82 -12.79 1.96
N GLU A 88 -14.01 -13.81 1.65
CA GLU A 88 -12.72 -13.64 0.97
C GLU A 88 -12.83 -12.80 -0.33
N SER A 89 -13.90 -13.00 -1.10
CA SER A 89 -14.15 -12.24 -2.33
C SER A 89 -14.32 -10.75 -2.09
N ASP A 90 -14.94 -10.36 -0.98
CA ASP A 90 -15.21 -8.96 -0.64
C ASP A 90 -13.91 -8.28 -0.22
N ILE A 91 -13.08 -8.97 0.55
CA ILE A 91 -11.74 -8.53 0.96
C ILE A 91 -10.85 -8.31 -0.26
N PHE A 92 -10.84 -9.26 -1.20
CA PHE A 92 -10.09 -9.11 -2.45
C PHE A 92 -10.64 -7.94 -3.28
N ALA A 93 -11.96 -7.77 -3.34
CA ALA A 93 -12.58 -6.67 -4.07
C ALA A 93 -12.21 -5.30 -3.44
N GLU A 94 -12.23 -5.19 -2.11
CA GLU A 94 -11.84 -3.99 -1.37
C GLU A 94 -10.36 -3.65 -1.58
N ALA A 95 -9.46 -4.63 -1.46
CA ALA A 95 -8.03 -4.43 -1.69
C ALA A 95 -7.75 -3.98 -3.14
N LEU A 96 -8.43 -4.57 -4.12
CA LEU A 96 -8.28 -4.18 -5.53
C LEU A 96 -8.86 -2.79 -5.81
N ALA A 97 -10.00 -2.44 -5.20
CA ALA A 97 -10.58 -1.10 -5.30
C ALA A 97 -9.66 -0.04 -4.69
N PHE A 98 -9.04 -0.36 -3.55
CA PHE A 98 -8.05 0.51 -2.91
C PHE A 98 -6.83 0.75 -3.79
N LEU A 99 -6.35 -0.27 -4.53
CA LEU A 99 -5.30 -0.07 -5.53
C LEU A 99 -5.73 0.86 -6.67
N ASP A 100 -6.99 0.76 -7.14
CA ASP A 100 -7.48 1.72 -8.13
C ASP A 100 -7.46 3.15 -7.56
N ASP A 101 -7.83 3.31 -6.28
CA ASP A 101 -7.82 4.61 -5.62
C ASP A 101 -6.41 5.19 -5.51
N ILE A 102 -5.42 4.35 -5.19
CA ILE A 102 -4.00 4.75 -5.21
C ILE A 102 -3.60 5.18 -6.62
N PHE A 103 -3.85 4.33 -7.62
CA PHE A 103 -3.39 4.58 -9.00
C PHE A 103 -4.11 5.75 -9.68
N ALA A 104 -5.35 6.04 -9.27
CA ALA A 104 -6.12 7.19 -9.70
C ALA A 104 -5.89 8.44 -8.82
N GLU A 105 -5.07 8.33 -7.77
CA GLU A 105 -4.82 9.39 -6.77
C GLU A 105 -6.10 9.93 -6.11
N ARG A 106 -7.10 9.06 -5.95
CA ARG A 106 -8.28 9.32 -5.10
C ARG A 106 -7.97 9.19 -3.61
N ILE A 107 -6.80 8.64 -3.30
CA ILE A 107 -6.22 8.65 -1.96
C ILE A 107 -4.77 9.14 -2.01
N VAL A 108 -4.38 9.80 -0.94
CA VAL A 108 -3.01 10.26 -0.66
C VAL A 108 -2.58 9.72 0.70
N VAL A 109 -1.27 9.67 0.92
CA VAL A 109 -0.68 9.42 2.24
C VAL A 109 -0.38 10.77 2.88
N ILE A 110 -0.91 10.97 4.08
CA ILE A 110 -0.53 12.08 4.96
C ILE A 110 0.28 11.50 6.11
N SER A 111 1.50 12.00 6.29
CA SER A 111 2.42 11.57 7.33
C SER A 111 2.79 12.75 8.22
N PHE A 112 2.79 12.53 9.52
CA PHE A 112 3.12 13.52 10.53
C PHE A 112 4.51 13.25 11.08
N VAL A 113 5.36 14.27 11.09
CA VAL A 113 6.75 14.18 11.54
C VAL A 113 6.96 15.15 12.70
N SER A 114 7.28 14.60 13.88
CA SER A 114 7.61 15.35 15.10
C SER A 114 9.08 15.13 15.44
N ASP A 115 9.83 16.20 15.69
CA ASP A 115 11.26 16.13 16.06
C ASP A 115 12.09 15.28 15.08
N GLY A 116 11.78 15.38 13.78
CA GLY A 116 12.44 14.63 12.71
C GLY A 116 12.09 13.14 12.64
N ARG A 117 11.12 12.66 13.42
CA ARG A 117 10.67 11.26 13.45
C ARG A 117 9.23 11.14 12.99
N LEU A 118 8.93 10.04 12.28
CA LEU A 118 7.56 9.69 11.92
C LEU A 118 6.74 9.48 13.20
N ALA A 119 5.70 10.28 13.38
CA ALA A 119 4.77 10.22 14.51
C ALA A 119 3.47 9.50 14.15
N GLY A 120 3.11 9.45 12.86
CA GLY A 120 1.95 8.73 12.35
C GLY A 120 1.77 8.94 10.86
N SER A 121 0.92 8.12 10.25
CA SER A 121 0.53 8.25 8.85
C SER A 121 -0.85 7.64 8.61
N SER A 122 -1.57 8.15 7.63
CA SER A 122 -2.90 7.69 7.26
C SER A 122 -3.18 7.95 5.78
N PHE A 123 -4.11 7.17 5.23
CA PHE A 123 -4.65 7.43 3.90
C PHE A 123 -5.83 8.40 4.01
N HIS A 124 -5.87 9.39 3.11
CA HIS A 124 -6.93 10.39 3.04
C HIS A 124 -7.36 10.66 1.59
N PRO A 125 -8.62 11.01 1.35
CA PRO A 125 -9.02 11.71 0.13
C PRO A 125 -8.26 13.05 -0.02
N PRO A 126 -7.87 13.47 -1.24
CA PRO A 126 -7.17 14.73 -1.45
C PRO A 126 -7.88 15.97 -0.92
N GLU A 127 -9.21 16.00 -0.93
CA GLU A 127 -10.01 17.11 -0.41
C GLU A 127 -9.86 17.34 1.10
N GLU A 128 -9.37 16.35 1.85
CA GLU A 128 -9.17 16.45 3.30
C GLU A 128 -7.80 17.03 3.68
N ILE A 129 -6.86 17.17 2.73
CA ILE A 129 -5.47 17.55 3.03
C ILE A 129 -5.40 18.89 3.79
N GLU A 130 -6.15 19.91 3.35
CA GLU A 130 -6.10 21.23 3.99
C GLU A 130 -6.72 21.21 5.40
N ALA A 131 -7.72 20.35 5.62
CA ALA A 131 -8.34 20.18 6.93
C ALA A 131 -7.37 19.50 7.91
N GLU A 132 -6.63 18.48 7.47
CA GLU A 132 -5.60 17.81 8.26
C GLU A 132 -4.45 18.76 8.62
N ILE A 133 -3.97 19.54 7.64
CA ILE A 133 -2.94 20.55 7.86
C ILE A 133 -3.40 21.59 8.90
N ALA A 134 -4.62 22.12 8.76
CA ALA A 134 -5.13 23.14 9.67
C ALA A 134 -5.35 22.64 11.12
N GLN A 135 -5.59 21.34 11.30
CA GLN A 135 -5.77 20.71 12.61
C GLN A 135 -4.44 20.27 13.24
N THR A 136 -3.35 20.29 12.48
CA THR A 136 -2.05 19.83 12.94
C THR A 136 -1.45 20.83 13.94
N PRO A 137 -0.99 20.39 15.13
CA PRO A 137 -0.34 21.27 16.10
C PRO A 137 0.95 21.91 15.56
N PRO A 138 1.29 23.14 15.99
CA PRO A 138 2.55 23.77 15.62
C PRO A 138 3.78 22.93 15.97
N GLY A 139 4.78 22.96 15.09
CA GLY A 139 6.02 22.19 15.25
C GLY A 139 5.96 20.77 14.68
N ILE A 140 4.84 20.37 14.08
CA ILE A 140 4.71 19.11 13.35
C ILE A 140 4.83 19.39 11.84
N LEU A 141 5.69 18.61 11.18
CA LEU A 141 5.81 18.62 9.73
C LEU A 141 4.79 17.63 9.15
N VAL A 142 3.88 18.13 8.33
CA VAL A 142 2.94 17.32 7.54
C VAL A 142 3.55 17.04 6.18
N ARG A 143 3.63 15.78 5.78
CA ARG A 143 4.06 15.34 4.45
C ARG A 143 2.90 14.71 3.72
N VAL A 144 2.68 15.15 2.48
CA VAL A 144 1.62 14.63 1.61
C VAL A 144 2.28 13.97 0.41
N ARG A 145 1.93 12.71 0.15
CA ARG A 145 2.47 11.89 -0.94
C ARG A 145 1.35 11.16 -1.68
N SER A 146 1.44 11.10 -3.01
CA SER A 146 0.53 10.34 -3.87
C SER A 146 1.29 9.54 -4.93
N TRP A 147 0.62 8.56 -5.54
CA TRP A 147 1.26 7.63 -6.47
C TRP A 147 1.89 8.30 -7.70
N ARG A 148 1.23 9.27 -8.33
CA ARG A 148 1.75 9.96 -9.53
C ARG A 148 2.46 11.26 -9.17
N GLY A 149 2.64 11.55 -7.88
CA GLY A 149 3.26 12.79 -7.42
C GLY A 149 2.43 14.05 -7.65
N THR A 150 1.14 13.94 -8.03
CA THR A 150 0.25 15.12 -8.13
C THR A 150 0.15 15.85 -6.78
N TYR A 151 0.17 15.09 -5.69
CA TYR A 151 0.21 15.61 -4.33
C TYR A 151 1.56 15.28 -3.70
N LEU A 152 2.49 16.21 -3.86
CA LEU A 152 3.85 16.10 -3.34
C LEU A 152 4.26 17.39 -2.65
N ARG A 153 4.02 17.47 -1.35
CA ARG A 153 4.32 18.67 -0.56
C ARG A 153 4.59 18.39 0.91
N ASP A 154 5.34 19.30 1.50
CA ASP A 154 5.69 19.34 2.91
C ASP A 154 5.16 20.66 3.50
N HIS A 155 4.51 20.60 4.65
CA HIS A 155 3.95 21.75 5.35
C HIS A 155 4.38 21.76 6.81
N ALA A 156 5.05 22.83 7.24
CA ALA A 156 5.34 23.05 8.65
C ALA A 156 4.15 23.77 9.28
N ALA A 157 3.45 23.08 10.20
CA ALA A 157 2.41 23.68 11.02
C ALA A 157 3.01 24.55 12.13
#